data_AF-Q05S43-F1
#
_entry.id   AF-Q05S43-F1
#
_cell.length_a   1.000
_cell.length_b   1.000
_cell.length_c   1.000
_cell.angle_alpha   90.00
_cell.angle_beta   90.00
_cell.angle_gamma   90.00
#
_symmetry.space_group_name_H-M   'P 1'
#
loop_
_entity.id
_entity.type
_entity.pdbx_description
1 polymer ?
#
loop_
_entity_poly.entity_id
_entity_poly.type
_entity_poly.pdbx_seq_one_letter_code
_entity_poly.pdbx_strand_id
1 'polypeptide(L)'
;MGRTFLRENAMNTASKLSLVAVALTASLWGLNDQIPAHARPPLVTQEEQEDSRGLPGEEPLEPSSEQPDAISAPPAAPSPDLDLDLDQENTSTIEQRLERLESSKAEADLPIGPIRLPFVFLTVSSLVLALLGLAAGITAHLHLRRSHQSLRRQNDNLRTRLNTLEMQVDQDRAVNRTRPTPSATAQLFSSPPPSANPRPTPMAATPAAAPPAPTPAAAPAQSPAPAPISKAGLIAALNNGDRQQLRDAAKAELNITSESENAIATGRATATELEEVPGGGSYWLISLNQQHWLFPTDRTLKGFAAAQPSKGLFSYEQQTISKAQLIEPALLEQTGSRWSVKTLGRIGTP
;
A
#
# COMPACT_ATOMS: atom_id res chain seq x y z
N MET A 1 -5.29 56.71 33.26
CA MET A 1 -5.74 56.02 32.04
C MET A 1 -4.65 56.14 30.98
N GLY A 2 -4.14 55.04 30.40
CA GLY A 2 -3.28 55.10 29.20
C GLY A 2 -1.94 54.33 29.21
N ARG A 3 -1.91 53.04 29.56
CA ARG A 3 -0.68 52.20 29.41
C ARG A 3 -0.91 50.75 28.93
N THR A 4 -2.03 50.44 28.27
CA THR A 4 -2.36 49.07 27.85
C THR A 4 -2.37 48.83 26.33
N PHE A 5 -2.06 49.81 25.48
CA PHE A 5 -2.23 49.68 24.02
C PHE A 5 -0.98 49.35 23.18
N LEU A 6 0.20 49.13 23.78
CA LEU A 6 1.45 48.91 23.02
C LEU A 6 1.92 47.45 22.91
N ARG A 7 1.25 46.49 23.56
CA ARG A 7 1.73 45.09 23.58
C ARG A 7 1.16 44.19 22.49
N GLU A 8 0.03 44.55 21.87
CA GLU A 8 -0.62 43.71 20.84
C GLU A 8 -0.02 43.84 19.43
N ASN A 9 0.71 44.91 19.11
CA ASN A 9 1.28 45.09 17.77
C ASN A 9 2.59 44.33 17.51
N ALA A 10 3.29 43.84 18.55
CA ALA A 10 4.57 43.15 18.38
C ALA A 10 4.42 41.65 18.03
N MET A 11 3.33 41.01 18.43
CA MET A 11 3.09 39.57 18.13
C MET A 11 2.67 39.34 16.67
N ASN A 12 2.15 40.36 15.98
CA ASN A 12 1.67 40.21 14.60
C ASN A 12 2.80 40.29 13.56
N THR A 13 3.91 40.95 13.86
CA THR A 13 5.08 41.05 12.97
C THR A 13 5.96 39.79 13.00
N ALA A 14 6.13 39.16 14.16
CA ALA A 14 6.91 37.93 14.28
C ALA A 14 6.25 36.74 13.54
N SER A 15 4.92 36.60 13.63
CA SER A 15 4.19 35.56 12.89
C SER A 15 4.22 35.78 11.38
N LYS A 16 4.23 37.05 10.91
CA LYS A 16 4.33 37.37 9.48
C LYS A 16 5.72 37.06 8.92
N LEU A 17 6.79 37.27 9.69
CA LEU A 17 8.15 36.95 9.25
C LEU A 17 8.40 35.44 9.19
N SER A 18 7.80 34.65 10.09
CA SER A 18 7.86 33.18 10.05
C SER A 18 7.19 32.62 8.79
N LEU A 19 6.03 33.17 8.41
CA LEU A 19 5.30 32.73 7.22
C LEU A 19 6.07 33.01 5.90
N VAL A 20 6.78 34.14 5.83
CA VAL A 20 7.60 34.50 4.65
C VAL A 20 8.83 33.60 4.54
N ALA A 21 9.44 33.20 5.67
CA ALA A 21 10.59 32.29 5.68
C ALA A 21 10.24 30.87 5.20
N VAL A 22 9.01 30.39 5.50
CA VAL A 22 8.51 29.09 5.04
C VAL A 22 8.14 29.13 3.55
N ALA A 23 7.62 30.24 3.04
CA ALA A 23 7.30 30.38 1.61
C ALA A 23 8.55 30.47 0.70
N LEU A 24 9.64 31.08 1.18
CA LEU A 24 10.90 31.17 0.44
C LEU A 24 11.65 29.85 0.34
N THR A 25 11.57 28.99 1.37
CA THR A 25 12.17 27.64 1.31
C THR A 25 11.41 26.72 0.35
N ALA A 26 10.09 26.86 0.21
CA ALA A 26 9.31 26.09 -0.76
C ALA A 26 9.60 26.47 -2.22
N SER A 27 9.88 27.75 -2.51
CA SER A 27 10.12 28.21 -3.89
C SER A 27 11.51 27.83 -4.43
N LEU A 28 12.50 27.58 -3.56
CA LEU A 28 13.86 27.22 -3.98
C LEU A 28 14.02 25.76 -4.43
N TRP A 29 13.06 24.89 -4.13
CA TRP A 29 13.10 23.47 -4.51
C TRP A 29 12.23 23.12 -5.73
N GLY A 30 11.43 24.06 -6.24
CA GLY A 30 10.48 23.82 -7.32
C GLY A 30 10.99 24.05 -8.75
N LEU A 31 12.30 24.28 -8.98
CA LEU A 31 12.80 24.76 -10.29
C LEU A 31 13.73 23.82 -11.06
N ASN A 32 13.93 22.55 -10.67
CA ASN A 32 15.01 21.72 -11.22
C ASN A 32 14.62 20.53 -12.11
N ASP A 33 13.36 20.35 -12.51
CA ASP A 33 12.97 19.25 -13.41
C ASP A 33 12.45 19.74 -14.77
N GLN A 34 13.37 20.24 -15.59
CA GLN A 34 13.23 20.22 -17.05
C GLN A 34 14.53 19.68 -17.66
N ILE A 35 14.59 18.38 -17.93
CA ILE A 35 15.52 17.80 -18.90
C ILE A 35 14.71 16.93 -19.87
N PRO A 36 14.85 17.15 -21.19
CA PRO A 36 14.04 16.47 -22.20
C PRO A 36 14.51 15.03 -22.47
N ALA A 37 13.53 14.25 -22.93
CA ALA A 37 13.60 12.86 -23.34
C ALA A 37 14.69 12.55 -24.38
N HIS A 38 15.32 11.37 -24.24
CA HIS A 38 15.78 10.61 -25.40
C HIS A 38 15.90 9.09 -25.13
N ALA A 39 15.42 8.35 -26.15
CA ALA A 39 15.86 7.03 -26.62
C ALA A 39 15.43 5.76 -25.84
N ARG A 40 14.31 5.18 -26.27
CA ARG A 40 13.98 3.74 -26.21
C ARG A 40 14.90 2.92 -27.13
N PRO A 41 15.23 1.67 -26.75
CA PRO A 41 15.37 0.56 -27.70
C PRO A 41 14.21 -0.46 -27.58
N PRO A 42 14.01 -1.31 -28.60
CA PRO A 42 12.78 -2.08 -28.79
C PRO A 42 12.75 -3.46 -28.13
N LEU A 43 11.53 -3.81 -27.71
CA LEU A 43 10.83 -5.09 -27.74
C LEU A 43 11.62 -6.35 -28.19
N VAL A 44 11.75 -7.31 -27.27
CA VAL A 44 11.96 -8.73 -27.60
C VAL A 44 10.72 -9.49 -27.15
N THR A 45 10.02 -10.04 -28.13
CA THR A 45 8.90 -10.98 -27.98
C THR A 45 9.46 -12.35 -27.65
N GLN A 46 9.03 -12.95 -26.54
CA GLN A 46 9.10 -14.39 -26.35
C GLN A 46 7.70 -14.90 -26.02
N GLU A 47 7.11 -15.51 -27.05
CA GLU A 47 6.04 -16.49 -26.94
C GLU A 47 6.62 -17.73 -26.24
N GLU A 48 5.99 -18.20 -25.18
CA GLU A 48 5.92 -19.64 -24.97
C GLU A 48 4.64 -20.00 -24.21
N GLN A 49 4.01 -21.03 -24.77
CA GLN A 49 2.63 -21.46 -24.62
C GLN A 49 2.68 -22.91 -24.20
N GLU A 50 2.32 -23.23 -22.97
CA GLU A 50 1.97 -24.58 -22.49
C GLU A 50 0.91 -24.35 -21.39
N ASP A 51 -0.39 -24.61 -21.56
CA ASP A 51 -1.12 -25.82 -21.94
C ASP A 51 -0.80 -27.04 -21.05
N SER A 52 -1.56 -27.18 -19.95
CA SER A 52 -1.91 -28.45 -19.30
C SER A 52 -3.02 -28.17 -18.27
N ARG A 53 -4.29 -28.38 -18.62
CA ARG A 53 -5.06 -29.62 -18.40
C ARG A 53 -4.94 -30.19 -16.99
N GLY A 54 -6.06 -30.16 -16.28
CA GLY A 54 -6.21 -30.70 -14.94
C GLY A 54 -6.76 -32.13 -14.86
N LEU A 55 -7.21 -32.41 -13.62
CA LEU A 55 -7.86 -33.62 -13.05
C LEU A 55 -6.90 -34.65 -12.44
N PRO A 56 -7.40 -35.50 -11.52
CA PRO A 56 -8.27 -35.24 -10.37
C PRO A 56 -7.68 -35.80 -9.06
N GLY A 57 -8.39 -35.61 -7.95
CA GLY A 57 -7.92 -35.95 -6.61
C GLY A 57 -7.76 -37.44 -6.29
N GLU A 58 -6.99 -37.70 -5.24
CA GLU A 58 -7.00 -38.92 -4.44
C GLU A 58 -6.71 -38.58 -2.97
N GLU A 59 -7.17 -39.49 -2.11
CA GLU A 59 -7.53 -39.40 -0.70
C GLU A 59 -6.39 -39.17 0.32
N PRO A 60 -6.75 -38.82 1.58
CA PRO A 60 -5.80 -38.58 2.67
C PRO A 60 -5.37 -39.89 3.35
N LEU A 61 -4.07 -40.14 3.41
CA LEU A 61 -3.48 -41.20 4.23
C LEU A 61 -2.86 -40.65 5.51
N GLU A 62 -3.07 -41.42 6.58
CA GLU A 62 -2.79 -41.17 7.99
C GLU A 62 -1.30 -40.93 8.34
N PRO A 63 -1.03 -40.28 9.49
CA PRO A 63 0.33 -39.99 9.95
C PRO A 63 1.02 -41.24 10.50
N SER A 64 2.09 -41.66 9.84
CA SER A 64 3.00 -42.68 10.38
C SER A 64 4.01 -42.03 11.32
N SER A 65 3.92 -42.42 12.58
CA SER A 65 4.84 -42.11 13.67
C SER A 65 6.19 -42.76 13.42
N GLU A 66 7.25 -41.98 13.19
CA GLU A 66 8.62 -42.47 13.32
C GLU A 66 9.52 -41.42 13.97
N GLN A 67 9.86 -41.75 15.22
CA GLN A 67 10.88 -41.16 16.05
C GLN A 67 12.27 -41.54 15.51
N PRO A 68 13.22 -40.60 15.49
CA PRO A 68 14.57 -40.98 15.86
C PRO A 68 15.20 -40.02 16.88
N ASP A 69 15.61 -40.66 17.97
CA ASP A 69 16.85 -40.51 18.71
C ASP A 69 17.57 -39.15 18.77
N ALA A 70 17.66 -38.72 20.04
CA ALA A 70 18.62 -37.83 20.65
C ALA A 70 20.02 -37.86 20.03
N ILE A 71 20.43 -36.72 19.46
CA ILE A 71 21.83 -36.38 19.27
C ILE A 71 22.08 -34.97 19.83
N SER A 72 22.87 -34.96 20.91
CA SER A 72 23.75 -33.93 21.46
C SER A 72 23.41 -32.45 21.24
N ALA A 73 23.04 -31.82 22.35
CA ALA A 73 23.10 -30.38 22.57
C ALA A 73 24.53 -29.82 22.38
N PRO A 74 24.70 -28.71 21.64
CA PRO A 74 25.90 -27.90 21.73
C PRO A 74 25.87 -26.98 22.97
N PRO A 75 27.05 -26.63 23.53
CA PRO A 75 27.17 -25.92 24.79
C PRO A 75 26.67 -24.47 24.72
N ALA A 76 26.11 -24.02 25.84
CA ALA A 76 25.63 -22.67 26.08
C ALA A 76 26.71 -21.63 25.79
N ALA A 77 26.39 -20.70 24.87
CA ALA A 77 27.13 -19.47 24.72
C ALA A 77 26.84 -18.55 25.93
N PRO A 78 27.86 -17.89 26.51
CA PRO A 78 27.68 -16.99 27.64
C PRO A 78 26.87 -15.75 27.22
N SER A 79 25.85 -15.45 28.00
CA SER A 79 25.10 -14.19 27.95
C SER A 79 26.06 -13.01 28.16
N PRO A 80 26.07 -11.99 27.28
CA PRO A 80 26.65 -10.71 27.63
C PRO A 80 25.66 -9.95 28.53
N ASP A 81 25.94 -9.93 29.84
CA ASP A 81 25.48 -8.86 30.73
C ASP A 81 26.05 -7.55 30.19
N LEU A 82 25.22 -6.80 29.47
CA LEU A 82 25.45 -5.40 29.15
C LEU A 82 24.51 -4.57 30.01
N ASP A 83 24.93 -4.37 31.26
CA ASP A 83 24.53 -3.22 32.06
C ASP A 83 24.99 -1.96 31.32
N LEU A 84 24.05 -1.41 30.54
CA LEU A 84 24.17 -0.11 29.88
C LEU A 84 23.49 0.95 30.75
N ASP A 85 24.11 1.21 31.91
CA ASP A 85 23.87 2.40 32.74
C ASP A 85 24.48 3.63 32.06
N LEU A 86 23.95 4.04 30.90
CA LEU A 86 24.51 5.15 30.11
C LEU A 86 23.59 6.36 29.92
N ASP A 87 22.42 6.38 30.54
CA ASP A 87 21.44 7.44 30.31
C ASP A 87 21.19 8.40 31.49
N GLN A 88 21.85 8.22 32.65
CA GLN A 88 21.53 9.03 33.83
C GLN A 88 22.56 10.11 34.22
N GLU A 89 23.78 10.08 33.69
CA GLU A 89 24.84 11.03 34.11
C GLU A 89 24.95 12.30 33.24
N ASN A 90 24.22 12.38 32.12
CA ASN A 90 24.40 13.48 31.16
C ASN A 90 23.38 14.63 31.31
N THR A 91 22.25 14.41 31.99
CA THR A 91 21.21 15.45 32.14
C THR A 91 21.60 16.51 33.19
N SER A 92 22.21 16.10 34.30
CA SER A 92 22.68 17.01 35.36
C SER A 92 23.79 17.95 34.87
N THR A 93 24.66 17.45 33.99
CA THR A 93 25.74 18.26 33.38
C THR A 93 25.18 19.31 32.41
N ILE A 94 24.06 19.01 31.74
CA ILE A 94 23.40 19.94 30.81
C ILE A 94 22.67 21.04 31.59
N GLU A 95 21.96 20.71 32.67
CA GLU A 95 21.28 21.71 33.51
C GLU A 95 22.28 22.67 34.17
N GLN A 96 23.40 22.14 34.69
CA GLN A 96 24.44 22.97 35.31
C GLN A 96 25.13 23.91 34.30
N ARG A 97 25.22 23.51 33.02
CA ARG A 97 25.71 24.39 31.94
C ARG A 97 24.69 25.45 31.54
N LEU A 98 23.39 25.15 31.62
CA LEU A 98 22.32 26.11 31.33
C LEU A 98 22.26 27.21 32.40
N GLU A 99 22.36 26.85 33.68
CA GLU A 99 22.41 27.81 34.80
C GLU A 99 23.63 28.72 34.74
N ARG A 100 24.80 28.19 34.33
CA ARG A 100 26.00 29.02 34.09
C ARG A 100 25.80 30.02 32.96
N LEU A 101 25.07 29.65 31.91
CA LEU A 101 24.78 30.56 30.80
C LEU A 101 23.77 31.65 31.20
N GLU A 102 22.76 31.32 32.00
CA GLU A 102 21.82 32.32 32.53
C GLU A 102 22.49 33.28 33.52
N SER A 103 23.37 32.78 34.39
CA SER A 103 24.12 33.63 35.32
C SER A 103 25.09 34.57 34.58
N SER A 104 25.71 34.12 33.48
CA SER A 104 26.59 34.97 32.65
C SER A 104 25.87 36.09 31.87
N LYS A 105 24.53 36.00 31.75
CA LYS A 105 23.71 36.99 31.03
C LYS A 105 23.37 38.22 31.89
N ALA A 106 23.50 38.11 33.21
CA ALA A 106 23.16 39.18 34.14
C ALA A 106 24.25 40.26 34.31
N GLU A 107 25.44 40.08 33.71
CA GLU A 107 26.60 40.94 33.96
C GLU A 107 27.07 41.75 32.72
N ALA A 108 26.23 41.85 31.68
CA ALA A 108 26.54 42.56 30.44
C ALA A 108 25.83 43.93 30.29
N ASP A 109 25.47 44.58 31.39
CA ASP A 109 24.88 45.93 31.39
C ASP A 109 26.01 46.99 31.45
N LEU A 110 26.77 47.09 30.36
CA LEU A 110 27.75 48.15 30.15
C LEU A 110 27.16 49.25 29.24
N PRO A 111 27.42 50.53 29.53
CA PRO A 111 26.85 51.65 28.79
C PRO A 111 27.28 51.61 27.31
N ILE A 112 26.28 51.50 26.45
CA ILE A 112 26.38 51.33 25.01
C ILE A 112 26.87 52.64 24.37
N GLY A 113 28.15 52.67 24.00
CA GLY A 113 28.72 53.67 23.10
C GLY A 113 28.43 53.33 21.61
N PRO A 114 28.22 54.33 20.73
CA PRO A 114 27.65 54.14 19.39
C PRO A 114 28.57 53.51 18.31
N ILE A 115 29.65 52.81 18.67
CA ILE A 115 30.72 52.44 17.70
C ILE A 115 30.88 50.90 17.49
N ARG A 116 30.04 50.03 18.08
CA ARG A 116 30.22 48.55 17.99
C ARG A 116 29.13 47.74 17.28
N LEU A 117 28.43 48.32 16.32
CA LEU A 117 27.39 47.60 15.56
C LEU A 117 27.87 46.45 14.62
N PRO A 118 29.08 46.40 14.03
CA PRO A 118 29.38 45.35 13.05
C PRO A 118 29.74 43.97 13.65
N PHE A 119 30.19 43.91 14.91
CA PHE A 119 30.65 42.65 15.50
C PHE A 119 29.52 41.71 15.95
N VAL A 120 28.36 42.24 16.31
CA VAL A 120 27.21 41.42 16.77
C VAL A 120 26.57 40.66 15.60
N PHE A 121 26.57 41.22 14.39
CA PHE A 121 26.02 40.52 13.22
C PHE A 121 26.89 39.34 12.78
N LEU A 122 28.21 39.42 12.95
CA LEU A 122 29.14 38.34 12.60
C LEU A 122 28.97 37.13 13.53
N THR A 123 28.81 37.36 14.84
CA THR A 123 28.66 36.27 15.81
C THR A 123 27.31 35.56 15.67
N VAL A 124 26.23 36.30 15.44
CA VAL A 124 24.89 35.72 15.21
C VAL A 124 24.85 34.92 13.90
N SER A 125 25.46 35.43 12.83
CA SER A 125 25.49 34.71 11.55
C SER A 125 26.25 33.39 11.66
N SER A 126 27.39 33.37 12.35
CA SER A 126 28.17 32.15 12.58
C SER A 126 27.38 31.10 13.37
N LEU A 127 26.59 31.51 14.37
CA LEU A 127 25.76 30.61 15.16
C LEU A 127 24.65 29.98 14.31
N VAL A 128 23.99 30.77 13.46
CA VAL A 128 22.93 30.28 12.57
C VAL A 128 23.48 29.26 11.56
N LEU A 129 24.65 29.52 10.98
CA LEU A 129 25.33 28.57 10.09
C LEU A 129 25.71 27.26 10.79
N ALA A 130 26.19 27.33 12.05
CA ALA A 130 26.49 26.14 12.83
C ALA A 130 25.25 25.30 13.15
N LEU A 131 24.13 25.94 13.50
CA LEU A 131 22.86 25.25 13.76
C LEU A 131 22.27 24.60 12.51
N LEU A 132 22.34 25.27 11.36
CA LEU A 132 21.94 24.70 10.06
C LEU A 132 22.78 23.46 9.70
N GLY A 133 24.11 23.53 9.91
CA GLY A 133 25.00 22.39 9.71
C GLY A 133 24.66 21.19 10.60
N LEU A 134 24.36 21.44 11.87
CA LEU A 134 23.97 20.40 12.81
C LEU A 134 22.63 19.75 12.44
N ALA A 135 21.62 20.55 12.06
CA ALA A 135 20.33 20.05 11.59
C ALA A 135 20.46 19.20 10.31
N ALA A 136 21.29 19.63 9.36
CA ALA A 136 21.61 18.86 8.16
C ALA A 136 22.32 17.53 8.50
N GLY A 137 23.26 17.55 9.46
CA GLY A 137 23.95 16.35 9.93
C GLY A 137 23.00 15.32 10.56
N ILE A 138 22.09 15.77 11.43
CA ILE A 138 21.10 14.89 12.10
C ILE A 138 20.16 14.26 11.07
N THR A 139 19.66 15.04 10.11
CA THR A 139 18.75 14.53 9.07
C THR A 139 19.45 13.52 8.16
N ALA A 140 20.70 13.77 7.76
CA ALA A 140 21.50 12.81 7.00
C ALA A 140 21.74 11.50 7.77
N HIS A 141 22.05 11.59 9.08
CA HIS A 141 22.25 10.41 9.92
C HIS A 141 20.98 9.57 10.08
N LEU A 142 19.81 10.21 10.26
CA LEU A 142 18.52 9.51 10.34
C LEU A 142 18.19 8.82 9.00
N HIS A 143 18.49 9.48 7.88
CA HIS A 143 18.28 8.90 6.55
C HIS A 143 19.18 7.67 6.33
N LEU A 144 20.46 7.75 6.73
CA LEU A 144 21.40 6.63 6.68
C LEU A 144 20.95 5.45 7.57
N ARG A 145 20.40 5.73 8.75
CA ARG A 145 19.88 4.68 9.63
C ARG A 145 18.66 3.97 9.04
N ARG A 146 17.75 4.73 8.41
CA ARG A 146 16.59 4.17 7.71
C ARG A 146 17.00 3.32 6.50
N SER A 147 17.97 3.77 5.71
CA SER A 147 18.46 3.00 4.57
C SER A 147 19.13 1.70 5.01
N HIS A 148 19.94 1.71 6.07
CA HIS A 148 20.53 0.49 6.63
C HIS A 148 19.49 -0.51 7.13
N GLN A 149 18.42 -0.04 7.77
CA GLN A 149 17.32 -0.92 8.20
C GLN A 149 16.58 -1.54 7.01
N SER A 150 16.33 -0.76 5.96
CA SER A 150 15.72 -1.27 4.73
C SER A 150 16.59 -2.34 4.08
N LEU A 151 17.90 -2.10 3.98
CA LEU A 151 18.85 -3.04 3.37
C LEU A 151 18.95 -4.36 4.16
N ARG A 152 18.89 -4.30 5.51
CA ARG A 152 18.82 -5.50 6.35
C ARG A 152 17.56 -6.32 6.06
N ARG A 153 16.39 -5.66 5.99
CA ARG A 153 15.12 -6.34 5.67
C ARG A 153 15.14 -6.98 4.28
N GLN A 154 15.74 -6.32 3.29
CA GLN A 154 15.92 -6.89 1.96
C GLN A 154 16.83 -8.11 1.98
N ASN A 155 17.94 -8.06 2.72
CA ASN A 155 18.84 -9.20 2.86
C ASN A 155 18.14 -10.39 3.54
N ASP A 156 17.38 -10.14 4.60
CA ASP A 156 16.60 -11.16 5.30
C ASP A 156 15.55 -11.79 4.39
N ASN A 157 14.85 -10.99 3.56
CA ASN A 157 13.90 -11.51 2.57
C ASN A 157 14.58 -12.37 1.49
N LEU A 158 15.75 -11.95 1.01
CA LEU A 158 16.51 -12.76 0.05
C LEU A 158 16.96 -14.08 0.67
N ARG A 159 17.38 -14.09 1.93
CA ARG A 159 17.73 -15.32 2.66
C ARG A 159 16.55 -16.25 2.82
N THR A 160 15.38 -15.75 3.20
CA THR A 160 14.18 -16.61 3.33
C THR A 160 13.75 -17.18 1.98
N ARG A 161 13.84 -16.40 0.90
CA ARG A 161 13.58 -16.89 -0.47
C ARG A 161 14.57 -17.97 -0.89
N LEU A 162 15.86 -17.79 -0.59
CA LEU A 162 16.90 -18.75 -0.93
C LEU A 162 16.67 -20.07 -0.19
N ASN A 163 16.39 -20.03 1.12
CA ASN A 163 16.04 -21.21 1.90
C ASN A 163 14.76 -21.91 1.37
N THR A 164 13.77 -21.13 0.91
CA THR A 164 12.53 -21.69 0.35
C THR A 164 12.80 -22.40 -0.98
N LEU A 165 13.63 -21.81 -1.85
CA LEU A 165 14.05 -22.44 -3.11
C LEU A 165 14.87 -23.70 -2.87
N GLU A 166 15.77 -23.68 -1.89
CA GLU A 166 16.57 -24.86 -1.52
C GLU A 166 15.68 -26.01 -1.06
N MET A 167 14.70 -25.74 -0.20
CA MET A 167 13.71 -26.73 0.23
C MET A 167 12.87 -27.27 -0.94
N GLN A 168 12.50 -26.41 -1.89
CA GLN A 168 11.75 -26.83 -3.08
C GLN A 168 12.59 -27.76 -3.98
N VAL A 169 13.88 -27.47 -4.18
CA VAL A 169 14.80 -28.33 -4.93
C VAL A 169 14.96 -29.70 -4.25
N ASP A 170 15.04 -29.73 -2.92
CA ASP A 170 15.11 -31.00 -2.19
C ASP A 170 13.81 -31.80 -2.27
N GLN A 171 12.65 -31.13 -2.25
CA GLN A 171 11.36 -31.76 -2.50
C GLN A 171 11.27 -32.35 -3.91
N ASP A 172 11.68 -31.60 -4.94
CA ASP A 172 11.70 -32.08 -6.33
C ASP A 172 12.67 -33.27 -6.51
N ARG A 173 13.82 -33.26 -5.81
CA ARG A 173 14.74 -34.41 -5.79
C ARG A 173 14.12 -35.63 -5.12
N ALA A 174 13.38 -35.45 -4.02
CA ALA A 174 12.69 -36.54 -3.35
C ALA A 174 11.60 -37.15 -4.24
N VAL A 175 10.80 -36.32 -4.92
CA VAL A 175 9.77 -36.76 -5.88
C VAL A 175 10.40 -37.48 -7.08
N ASN A 176 11.51 -36.99 -7.61
CA ASN A 176 12.20 -37.67 -8.72
C ASN A 176 12.84 -39.01 -8.33
N ARG A 177 13.20 -39.22 -7.05
CA ARG A 177 13.68 -40.53 -6.57
C ARG A 177 12.58 -41.58 -6.43
N THR A 178 11.34 -41.17 -6.19
CA THR A 178 10.23 -42.10 -5.98
C THR A 178 9.48 -42.45 -7.27
N ARG A 179 9.82 -41.83 -8.42
CA ARG A 179 9.21 -42.19 -9.71
C ARG A 179 9.74 -43.54 -10.19
N PRO A 180 8.94 -44.63 -10.15
CA PRO A 180 9.38 -45.92 -10.65
C PRO A 180 9.55 -45.83 -12.16
N THR A 181 10.73 -46.23 -12.66
CA THR A 181 11.03 -46.31 -14.08
C THR A 181 10.04 -47.27 -14.75
N PRO A 182 9.12 -46.81 -15.63
CA PRO A 182 8.19 -47.72 -16.29
C PRO A 182 8.99 -48.59 -17.27
N SER A 183 9.05 -49.89 -16.99
CA SER A 183 9.52 -50.89 -17.94
C SER A 183 8.65 -50.82 -19.19
N ALA A 184 9.24 -50.38 -20.29
CA ALA A 184 8.61 -50.34 -21.60
C ALA A 184 8.46 -51.76 -22.14
N THR A 185 7.31 -52.38 -21.98
CA THR A 185 6.89 -53.54 -22.78
C THR A 185 5.35 -53.66 -22.81
N ALA A 186 4.84 -53.85 -24.03
CA ALA A 186 3.50 -54.34 -24.43
C ALA A 186 2.46 -53.27 -24.84
N GLN A 187 2.18 -53.12 -26.14
CA GLN A 187 1.16 -53.81 -26.98
C GLN A 187 -0.12 -52.96 -27.08
N LEU A 188 -0.42 -52.32 -28.23
CA LEU A 188 -1.15 -52.85 -29.41
C LEU A 188 -2.59 -53.31 -29.10
N PHE A 189 -3.55 -52.91 -29.96
CA PHE A 189 -5.00 -53.22 -30.00
C PHE A 189 -5.90 -52.30 -29.13
N SER A 190 -7.04 -51.72 -29.55
CA SER A 190 -7.97 -51.92 -30.68
C SER A 190 -8.88 -50.70 -30.90
N SER A 191 -9.43 -50.60 -32.12
CA SER A 191 -10.38 -49.60 -32.63
C SER A 191 -11.84 -49.70 -32.09
N PRO A 192 -12.69 -48.66 -32.27
CA PRO A 192 -14.07 -48.60 -31.76
C PRO A 192 -15.16 -49.00 -32.80
N PRO A 193 -16.39 -49.39 -32.37
CA PRO A 193 -17.54 -49.60 -33.27
C PRO A 193 -18.45 -48.36 -33.39
N PRO A 194 -19.12 -48.13 -34.54
CA PRO A 194 -20.17 -47.13 -34.71
C PRO A 194 -21.59 -47.75 -34.58
N SER A 195 -22.52 -47.06 -33.94
CA SER A 195 -23.95 -47.42 -33.92
C SER A 195 -24.77 -46.13 -33.83
N ALA A 196 -25.26 -45.59 -34.94
CA ALA A 196 -26.54 -45.90 -35.59
C ALA A 196 -27.76 -45.34 -34.82
N ASN A 197 -28.28 -44.24 -35.35
CA ASN A 197 -29.38 -43.42 -34.83
C ASN A 197 -30.61 -43.61 -35.76
N PRO A 198 -31.79 -44.02 -35.27
CA PRO A 198 -33.01 -43.93 -36.07
C PRO A 198 -34.02 -42.93 -35.50
N ARG A 199 -34.35 -41.95 -36.35
CA ARG A 199 -35.50 -41.04 -36.30
C ARG A 199 -36.80 -41.80 -36.58
N PRO A 200 -37.94 -41.39 -35.99
CA PRO A 200 -39.18 -41.37 -36.77
C PRO A 200 -40.00 -40.05 -36.65
N THR A 201 -40.43 -39.62 -37.84
CA THR A 201 -41.62 -38.86 -38.30
C THR A 201 -42.53 -38.01 -37.38
N PRO A 202 -43.04 -36.85 -37.90
CA PRO A 202 -44.11 -36.06 -37.31
C PRO A 202 -45.49 -36.47 -37.84
N MET A 203 -46.54 -36.40 -37.01
CA MET A 203 -47.94 -36.48 -37.46
C MET A 203 -48.82 -35.35 -36.89
N ALA A 204 -49.39 -34.61 -37.83
CA ALA A 204 -50.71 -33.99 -37.93
C ALA A 204 -51.52 -33.61 -36.65
N ALA A 205 -51.70 -32.29 -36.52
CA ALA A 205 -52.96 -31.55 -36.47
C ALA A 205 -54.25 -32.19 -35.89
N THR A 206 -54.75 -31.56 -34.82
CA THR A 206 -56.18 -31.50 -34.45
C THR A 206 -56.54 -30.04 -34.11
N PRO A 207 -57.60 -29.46 -34.69
CA PRO A 207 -58.06 -28.11 -34.35
C PRO A 207 -59.01 -28.17 -33.15
N ALA A 208 -58.61 -27.57 -32.03
CA ALA A 208 -59.44 -27.45 -30.85
C ALA A 208 -59.72 -25.97 -30.53
N ALA A 209 -61.02 -25.64 -30.59
CA ALA A 209 -61.79 -24.65 -29.83
C ALA A 209 -61.18 -23.25 -29.56
N ALA A 210 -61.97 -22.24 -29.96
CA ALA A 210 -61.76 -20.84 -29.69
C ALA A 210 -61.53 -20.53 -28.20
N PRO A 211 -60.52 -19.71 -27.85
CA PRO A 211 -60.35 -19.20 -26.49
C PRO A 211 -61.42 -18.13 -26.18
N PRO A 212 -61.89 -18.02 -24.92
CA PRO A 212 -62.71 -16.91 -24.49
C PRO A 212 -61.90 -15.60 -24.55
N ALA A 213 -62.62 -14.50 -24.81
CA ALA A 213 -62.08 -13.16 -25.04
C ALA A 213 -61.00 -12.73 -24.02
N PRO A 214 -59.94 -12.03 -24.44
CA PRO A 214 -58.94 -11.50 -23.52
C PRO A 214 -59.58 -10.41 -22.65
N THR A 215 -59.62 -10.66 -21.36
CA THR A 215 -59.75 -9.62 -20.34
C THR A 215 -58.63 -8.60 -20.59
N PRO A 216 -58.90 -7.28 -20.55
CA PRO A 216 -57.83 -6.29 -20.64
C PRO A 216 -56.84 -6.54 -19.51
N ALA A 217 -55.65 -7.03 -19.86
CA ALA A 217 -54.55 -7.19 -18.93
C ALA A 217 -54.28 -5.83 -18.30
N ALA A 218 -54.42 -5.76 -16.97
CA ALA A 218 -53.95 -4.62 -16.21
C ALA A 218 -52.51 -4.33 -16.66
N ALA A 219 -52.24 -3.06 -16.98
CA ALA A 219 -50.92 -2.60 -17.37
C ALA A 219 -49.89 -3.18 -16.39
N PRO A 220 -48.77 -3.74 -16.87
CA PRO A 220 -47.73 -4.24 -15.99
C PRO A 220 -47.36 -3.11 -15.03
N ALA A 221 -47.53 -3.36 -13.73
CA ALA A 221 -47.12 -2.45 -12.70
C ALA A 221 -45.68 -2.03 -13.01
N GLN A 222 -45.47 -0.74 -13.22
CA GLN A 222 -44.15 -0.17 -13.46
C GLN A 222 -43.21 -0.74 -12.40
N SER A 223 -42.20 -1.51 -12.83
CA SER A 223 -41.17 -1.97 -11.92
C SER A 223 -40.65 -0.75 -11.16
N PRO A 224 -40.59 -0.79 -9.82
CA PRO A 224 -40.14 0.34 -9.03
C PRO A 224 -38.77 0.77 -9.55
N ALA A 225 -38.62 2.08 -9.80
CA ALA A 225 -37.38 2.64 -10.29
C ALA A 225 -36.22 2.16 -9.39
N PRO A 226 -35.07 1.75 -9.97
CA PRO A 226 -33.94 1.29 -9.19
C PRO A 226 -33.55 2.36 -8.18
N ALA A 227 -33.42 1.97 -6.92
CA ALA A 227 -33.04 2.89 -5.85
C ALA A 227 -31.72 3.60 -6.22
N PRO A 228 -31.60 4.90 -5.93
CA PRO A 228 -30.38 5.65 -6.25
C PRO A 228 -29.18 5.01 -5.55
N ILE A 229 -28.13 4.73 -6.33
CA ILE A 229 -26.88 4.16 -5.84
C ILE A 229 -26.27 5.12 -4.82
N SER A 230 -26.13 4.69 -3.58
CA SER A 230 -25.56 5.49 -2.49
C SER A 230 -24.18 4.99 -2.09
N LYS A 231 -23.32 5.89 -1.58
CA LYS A 231 -21.99 5.53 -1.04
C LYS A 231 -22.10 4.44 0.02
N ALA A 232 -23.04 4.56 0.96
CA ALA A 232 -23.26 3.57 2.01
C ALA A 232 -23.73 2.22 1.45
N GLY A 233 -24.61 2.23 0.45
CA GLY A 233 -25.06 1.00 -0.22
C GLY A 233 -23.92 0.25 -0.89
N LEU A 234 -23.01 0.96 -1.56
CA LEU A 234 -21.84 0.35 -2.21
C LEU A 234 -20.81 -0.18 -1.21
N ILE A 235 -20.61 0.49 -0.07
CA ILE A 235 -19.78 -0.03 1.02
C ILE A 235 -20.37 -1.33 1.56
N ALA A 236 -21.68 -1.37 1.81
CA ALA A 236 -22.36 -2.58 2.25
C ALA A 236 -22.25 -3.70 1.21
N ALA A 237 -22.44 -3.39 -0.08
CA ALA A 237 -22.27 -4.33 -1.18
C ALA A 237 -20.86 -4.96 -1.17
N LEU A 238 -19.81 -4.14 -1.01
CA LEU A 238 -18.43 -4.62 -0.97
C LEU A 238 -18.19 -5.54 0.22
N ASN A 239 -18.62 -5.12 1.41
CA ASN A 239 -18.43 -5.87 2.64
C ASN A 239 -19.24 -7.19 2.66
N ASN A 240 -20.37 -7.23 1.96
CA ASN A 240 -21.19 -8.42 1.77
C ASN A 240 -20.71 -9.31 0.61
N GLY A 241 -19.78 -8.83 -0.22
CA GLY A 241 -19.29 -9.56 -1.38
C GLY A 241 -20.21 -9.49 -2.61
N ASP A 242 -21.15 -8.55 -2.65
CA ASP A 242 -21.95 -8.25 -3.84
C ASP A 242 -21.11 -7.42 -4.84
N ARG A 243 -20.35 -8.15 -5.65
CA ARG A 243 -19.44 -7.58 -6.63
C ARG A 243 -20.16 -7.01 -7.85
N GLN A 244 -21.37 -7.49 -8.13
CA GLN A 244 -22.09 -7.10 -9.34
C GLN A 244 -22.51 -5.64 -9.24
N GLN A 245 -23.06 -5.23 -8.09
CA GLN A 245 -23.47 -3.86 -7.85
C GLN A 245 -22.31 -2.86 -7.98
N LEU A 246 -21.11 -3.23 -7.51
CA LEU A 246 -19.93 -2.37 -7.62
C LEU A 246 -19.40 -2.30 -9.05
N ARG A 247 -19.39 -3.43 -9.77
CA ARG A 247 -18.98 -3.48 -11.18
C ARG A 247 -19.91 -2.64 -12.05
N ASP A 248 -21.22 -2.70 -11.80
CA ASP A 248 -22.22 -1.93 -12.56
C ASP A 248 -22.13 -0.42 -12.26
N ALA A 249 -21.69 -0.04 -11.06
CA ALA A 249 -21.44 1.35 -10.67
C ALA A 249 -20.04 1.87 -11.05
N ALA A 250 -19.10 0.99 -11.38
CA ALA A 250 -17.72 1.35 -11.66
C ALA A 250 -17.59 2.03 -13.02
N LYS A 251 -16.94 3.19 -13.03
CA LYS A 251 -16.58 3.93 -14.25
C LYS A 251 -15.33 3.36 -14.91
N ALA A 252 -14.36 2.96 -14.09
CA ALA A 252 -13.08 2.41 -14.55
C ALA A 252 -12.47 1.51 -13.47
N GLU A 253 -11.51 0.69 -13.89
CA GLU A 253 -10.64 -0.06 -12.99
C GLU A 253 -9.28 0.64 -12.91
N LEU A 254 -8.73 0.75 -11.70
CA LEU A 254 -7.51 1.49 -11.42
C LEU A 254 -6.43 0.58 -10.84
N ASN A 255 -5.18 0.86 -11.19
CA ASN A 255 -3.99 0.36 -10.52
C ASN A 255 -3.09 1.52 -10.11
N ILE A 256 -2.25 1.29 -9.11
CA ILE A 256 -1.19 2.23 -8.74
C ILE A 256 -0.18 2.22 -9.86
N THR A 257 0.28 3.40 -10.29
CA THR A 257 1.28 3.49 -11.35
C THR A 257 2.58 2.84 -10.88
N SER A 258 3.33 2.21 -11.78
CA SER A 258 4.63 1.62 -11.46
C SER A 258 5.61 2.65 -10.90
N GLU A 259 5.51 3.89 -11.37
CA GLU A 259 6.28 5.03 -10.89
C GLU A 259 5.95 5.37 -9.42
N SER A 260 4.67 5.49 -9.09
CA SER A 260 4.23 5.75 -7.72
C SER A 260 4.58 4.59 -6.79
N GLU A 261 4.43 3.34 -7.24
CA GLU A 261 4.81 2.17 -6.46
C GLU A 261 6.31 2.13 -6.15
N ASN A 262 7.16 2.43 -7.12
CA ASN A 262 8.61 2.54 -6.92
C ASN A 262 8.97 3.74 -6.02
N ALA A 263 8.31 4.88 -6.19
CA ALA A 263 8.51 6.05 -5.34
C ALA A 263 8.11 5.78 -3.88
N ILE A 264 7.04 5.03 -3.64
CA ILE A 264 6.62 4.58 -2.31
C ILE A 264 7.66 3.61 -1.73
N ALA A 265 8.10 2.62 -2.50
CA ALA A 265 9.10 1.64 -2.07
C ALA A 265 10.44 2.29 -1.70
N THR A 266 10.81 3.38 -2.36
CA THR A 266 12.03 4.16 -2.08
C THR A 266 11.83 5.28 -1.05
N GLY A 267 10.62 5.48 -0.53
CA GLY A 267 10.30 6.52 0.46
C GLY A 267 10.32 7.95 -0.08
N ARG A 268 10.17 8.11 -1.40
CA ARG A 268 10.19 9.41 -2.11
C ARG A 268 8.80 9.94 -2.42
N ALA A 269 7.79 9.08 -2.45
CA ALA A 269 6.42 9.48 -2.83
C ALA A 269 5.80 10.42 -1.79
N THR A 270 5.30 11.57 -2.27
CA THR A 270 4.46 12.50 -1.49
C THR A 270 2.97 12.17 -1.60
N ALA A 271 2.56 11.62 -2.75
CA ALA A 271 1.18 11.20 -3.03
C ALA A 271 1.16 9.93 -3.89
N THR A 272 0.12 9.12 -3.71
CA THR A 272 -0.10 7.92 -4.50
C THR A 272 -0.89 8.26 -5.76
N GLU A 273 -0.36 7.84 -6.90
CA GLU A 273 -0.98 8.05 -8.20
C GLU A 273 -1.50 6.73 -8.76
N LEU A 274 -2.67 6.81 -9.40
CA LEU A 274 -3.33 5.69 -10.05
C LEU A 274 -3.56 5.98 -11.52
N GLU A 275 -3.53 4.91 -12.32
CA GLU A 275 -3.87 4.92 -13.73
C GLU A 275 -5.04 3.99 -14.01
N GLU A 276 -5.81 4.35 -15.05
CA GLU A 276 -6.88 3.52 -15.57
C GLU A 276 -6.29 2.34 -16.35
N VAL A 277 -6.75 1.14 -16.05
CA VAL A 277 -6.30 -0.09 -16.72
C VAL A 277 -7.47 -0.80 -17.39
N PRO A 278 -7.29 -1.33 -18.62
CA PRO A 278 -8.33 -2.08 -19.33
C PRO A 278 -8.48 -3.48 -18.72
N GLY A 279 -9.16 -3.55 -17.59
CA GLY A 279 -9.45 -4.80 -16.85
C GLY A 279 -8.31 -5.24 -15.93
N GLY A 280 -8.68 -5.89 -14.83
CA GLY A 280 -7.74 -6.42 -13.84
C GLY A 280 -7.19 -5.35 -12.89
N GLY A 281 -7.88 -4.22 -12.74
CA GLY A 281 -7.49 -3.23 -11.74
C GLY A 281 -7.72 -3.74 -10.32
N SER A 282 -6.85 -3.32 -9.40
CA SER A 282 -6.94 -3.64 -7.97
C SER A 282 -8.00 -2.80 -7.27
N TYR A 283 -8.43 -1.71 -7.90
CA TYR A 283 -9.39 -0.76 -7.37
C TYR A 283 -10.43 -0.39 -8.43
N TRP A 284 -11.60 0.03 -7.98
CA TRP A 284 -12.69 0.55 -8.79
C TRP A 284 -12.84 2.05 -8.57
N LEU A 285 -12.97 2.78 -9.67
CA LEU A 285 -13.32 4.19 -9.69
C LEU A 285 -14.84 4.32 -9.79
N ILE A 286 -15.48 4.89 -8.77
CA ILE A 286 -16.93 5.12 -8.77
C ILE A 286 -17.22 6.62 -8.64
N SER A 287 -18.01 7.16 -9.55
CA SER A 287 -18.41 8.57 -9.54
C SER A 287 -19.79 8.74 -8.88
N LEU A 288 -19.84 9.42 -7.73
CA LEU A 288 -21.08 9.72 -7.01
C LEU A 288 -21.10 11.20 -6.66
N ASN A 289 -22.20 11.90 -6.95
CA ASN A 289 -22.38 13.32 -6.62
C ASN A 289 -21.21 14.21 -7.08
N GLN A 290 -20.71 14.00 -8.31
CA GLN A 290 -19.55 14.71 -8.88
C GLN A 290 -18.22 14.46 -8.17
N GLN A 291 -18.17 13.52 -7.23
CA GLN A 291 -16.95 13.09 -6.55
C GLN A 291 -16.51 11.72 -7.04
N HIS A 292 -15.20 11.47 -6.98
CA HIS A 292 -14.57 10.25 -7.45
C HIS A 292 -14.06 9.44 -6.26
N TRP A 293 -14.63 8.25 -6.08
CA TRP A 293 -14.34 7.40 -4.94
C TRP A 293 -13.58 6.16 -5.38
N LEU A 294 -12.55 5.81 -4.62
CA LEU A 294 -11.74 4.61 -4.80
C LEU A 294 -12.26 3.50 -3.89
N PHE A 295 -12.74 2.43 -4.51
CA PHE A 295 -13.14 1.21 -3.81
C PHE A 295 -12.11 0.11 -4.09
N PRO A 296 -11.59 -0.61 -3.07
CA PRO A 296 -10.78 -1.79 -3.33
C PRO A 296 -11.67 -2.92 -3.89
N THR A 297 -11.11 -3.76 -4.76
CA THR A 297 -11.79 -5.01 -5.13
C THR A 297 -11.83 -5.97 -3.95
N ASP A 298 -12.71 -6.98 -3.98
CA ASP A 298 -12.77 -8.03 -2.95
C ASP A 298 -11.41 -8.74 -2.77
N ARG A 299 -10.67 -8.96 -3.86
CA ARG A 299 -9.33 -9.55 -3.82
C ARG A 299 -8.36 -8.65 -3.06
N THR A 300 -8.37 -7.36 -3.37
CA THR A 300 -7.51 -6.37 -2.70
C THR A 300 -7.87 -6.23 -1.22
N LEU A 301 -9.16 -6.17 -0.90
CA LEU A 301 -9.66 -6.06 0.47
C LEU A 301 -9.25 -7.26 1.33
N LYS A 302 -9.32 -8.49 0.78
CA LYS A 302 -8.81 -9.69 1.46
C LYS A 302 -7.32 -9.62 1.76
N GLY A 303 -6.53 -9.07 0.85
CA GLY A 303 -5.09 -8.88 1.03
C GLY A 303 -4.74 -7.91 2.17
N PHE A 304 -5.63 -6.97 2.51
CA PHE A 304 -5.38 -6.00 3.58
C PHE A 304 -5.32 -6.62 4.98
N ALA A 305 -6.00 -7.74 5.20
CA ALA A 305 -5.90 -8.46 6.48
C ALA A 305 -4.49 -9.01 6.73
N ALA A 306 -3.72 -9.32 5.68
CA ALA A 306 -2.40 -9.95 5.80
C ALA A 306 -1.25 -8.94 5.81
N ALA A 307 -1.31 -7.91 4.96
CA ALA A 307 -0.12 -7.10 4.65
C ALA A 307 -0.25 -5.60 4.97
N GLN A 308 -1.46 -5.10 5.29
CA GLN A 308 -1.77 -3.68 5.57
C GLN A 308 -0.86 -2.69 4.82
N PRO A 309 -0.88 -2.69 3.47
CA PRO A 309 0.13 -2.00 2.69
C PRO A 309 0.08 -0.48 2.94
N SER A 310 1.24 0.09 3.29
CA SER A 310 1.44 1.53 3.46
C SER A 310 1.58 2.22 2.09
N LYS A 311 0.56 2.09 1.24
CA LYS A 311 0.53 2.61 -0.12
C LYS A 311 -0.12 3.99 -0.22
N GLY A 312 -0.37 4.67 0.90
CA GLY A 312 -0.96 6.02 0.91
C GLY A 312 -2.38 6.10 0.32
N LEU A 313 -3.13 5.00 0.35
CA LEU A 313 -4.52 4.93 -0.16
C LEU A 313 -5.53 4.83 0.97
N PHE A 314 -5.21 4.04 2.00
CA PHE A 314 -6.09 3.73 3.11
C PHE A 314 -5.32 3.82 4.43
N SER A 315 -6.00 4.27 5.48
CA SER A 315 -5.61 4.02 6.86
C SER A 315 -6.30 2.75 7.37
N TYR A 316 -5.59 2.01 8.22
CA TYR A 316 -6.07 0.75 8.79
C TYR A 316 -6.46 0.98 10.24
N GLU A 317 -7.61 0.44 10.62
CA GLU A 317 -8.14 0.51 11.98
C GLU A 317 -8.41 -0.91 12.47
N GLN A 318 -7.82 -1.27 13.61
CA GLN A 318 -8.02 -2.58 14.20
C GLN A 318 -9.40 -2.64 14.88
N GLN A 319 -10.21 -3.63 14.51
CA GLN A 319 -11.57 -3.81 14.99
C GLN A 319 -11.83 -5.29 15.30
N THR A 320 -12.77 -5.56 16.21
CA THR A 320 -13.20 -6.93 16.55
C THR A 320 -14.10 -7.52 15.44
N ILE A 321 -13.54 -7.75 14.25
CA ILE A 321 -14.21 -8.27 13.06
C ILE A 321 -13.49 -9.52 12.54
N SER A 322 -14.19 -10.37 11.80
CA SER A 322 -13.62 -11.63 11.28
C SER A 322 -12.85 -11.49 9.97
N LYS A 323 -13.08 -10.40 9.23
CA LYS A 323 -12.48 -10.13 7.92
C LYS A 323 -12.29 -8.64 7.73
N ALA A 324 -11.32 -8.24 6.89
CA ALA A 324 -11.15 -6.83 6.55
C ALA A 324 -12.40 -6.27 5.86
N GLN A 325 -12.77 -5.04 6.21
CA GLN A 325 -13.97 -4.37 5.72
C GLN A 325 -13.65 -2.93 5.34
N LEU A 326 -14.27 -2.44 4.26
CA LEU A 326 -14.21 -1.03 3.92
C LEU A 326 -15.10 -0.24 4.87
N ILE A 327 -14.51 0.71 5.59
CA ILE A 327 -15.25 1.69 6.41
C ILE A 327 -15.58 2.90 5.54
N GLU A 328 -14.57 3.42 4.83
CA GLU A 328 -14.70 4.59 3.97
C GLU A 328 -13.83 4.47 2.71
N PRO A 329 -14.37 4.67 1.50
CA PRO A 329 -13.58 4.75 0.28
C PRO A 329 -12.70 6.00 0.25
N ALA A 330 -11.55 5.92 -0.41
CA ALA A 330 -10.67 7.07 -0.59
C ALA A 330 -11.27 8.04 -1.61
N LEU A 331 -11.06 9.35 -1.42
CA LEU A 331 -11.47 10.37 -2.38
C LEU A 331 -10.32 10.65 -3.35
N LEU A 332 -10.63 10.64 -4.64
CA LEU A 332 -9.68 10.90 -5.72
C LEU A 332 -9.94 12.26 -6.39
N GLU A 333 -8.86 12.81 -6.93
CA GLU A 333 -8.87 13.97 -7.80
C GLU A 333 -8.13 13.64 -9.10
N GLN A 334 -8.68 14.07 -10.24
CA GLN A 334 -8.04 13.82 -11.53
C GLN A 334 -6.95 14.86 -11.74
N THR A 335 -5.72 14.42 -11.99
CA THR A 335 -4.55 15.26 -12.23
C THR A 335 -3.96 14.89 -13.60
N GLY A 336 -4.40 15.59 -14.64
CA GLY A 336 -4.06 15.23 -16.02
C GLY A 336 -4.68 13.89 -16.42
N SER A 337 -3.86 12.92 -16.81
CA SER A 337 -4.29 11.56 -17.16
C SER A 337 -4.24 10.57 -16.00
N ARG A 338 -3.83 11.00 -14.81
CA ARG A 338 -3.70 10.17 -13.61
C ARG A 338 -4.70 10.59 -12.54
N TRP A 339 -4.95 9.69 -11.60
CA TRP A 339 -5.77 9.94 -10.43
C TRP A 339 -4.87 10.06 -9.21
N SER A 340 -5.03 11.12 -8.42
CA SER A 340 -4.29 11.32 -7.18
C SER A 340 -5.22 11.19 -5.97
N VAL A 341 -4.68 10.67 -4.87
CA VAL A 341 -5.44 10.52 -3.61
C VAL A 341 -5.54 11.88 -2.92
N LYS A 342 -6.76 12.41 -2.81
CA LYS A 342 -7.05 13.64 -2.09
C LYS A 342 -7.32 13.40 -0.61
N THR A 343 -8.00 12.31 -0.28
CA THR A 343 -8.30 11.92 1.10
C THR A 343 -8.21 10.42 1.21
N LEU A 344 -7.46 9.95 2.22
CA LEU A 344 -7.29 8.53 2.49
C LEU A 344 -8.63 7.89 2.87
N GLY A 345 -8.86 6.68 2.36
CA GLY A 345 -9.95 5.84 2.82
C GLY A 345 -9.62 5.19 4.17
N ARG A 346 -10.57 4.43 4.72
CA ARG A 346 -10.43 3.68 5.97
C ARG A 346 -10.84 2.24 5.79
N ILE A 347 -10.00 1.33 6.29
CA ILE A 347 -10.22 -0.11 6.29
C ILE A 347 -10.23 -0.60 7.73
N GLY A 348 -11.29 -1.30 8.12
CA GLY A 348 -11.32 -2.09 9.34
C GLY A 348 -10.56 -3.39 9.10
N THR A 349 -9.64 -3.75 9.98
CA THR A 349 -8.90 -5.02 9.96
C THR A 349 -9.13 -5.79 11.25
N PRO A 350 -9.09 -7.14 11.23
CA PRO A 350 -9.22 -7.98 12.43
C PRO A 350 -8.14 -7.70 13.49
#